data_AF-X1KL21-F1
#
_entry.id   AF-X1KL21-F1
#
_cell.length_a   1.000
_cell.length_b   1.000
_cell.length_c   1.000
_cell.angle_alpha   90.00
_cell.angle_beta   90.00
_cell.angle_gamma   90.00
#
_symmetry.space_group_name_H-M   'P 1'
#
loop_
_entity.id
_entity.type
_entity.pdbx_description
1 polymer ?
#
loop_
_entity_poly.entity_id
_entity_poly.type
_entity_poly.pdbx_seq_one_letter_code
_entity_poly.pdbx_strand_id
1 'polypeptide(L)'
;MHLGELIADLEIERIKGEANLEVEGLAYDSRKVKSNFIFVAISGFRQDGHQFIAQAIEKGARVIVMEKDISISIPQNVVLIKVPSSRLALAQLSNCWYRFPSREIKMIGITGTNGKTTTTYLVESILKRA
;
A
#
# COMPACT_ATOMS: atom_id res chain seq x y z
N MET A 1 -4.91 -4.85 12.79
CA MET A 1 -6.15 -4.68 12.02
C MET A 1 -6.39 -5.95 11.25
N HIS A 2 -7.63 -6.40 11.15
CA HIS A 2 -7.93 -7.67 10.51
C HIS A 2 -7.71 -7.58 8.99
N LEU A 3 -6.99 -8.55 8.40
CA LEU A 3 -6.68 -8.52 6.97
C LEU A 3 -7.94 -8.50 6.10
N GLY A 4 -8.97 -9.25 6.50
CA GLY A 4 -10.25 -9.31 5.78
C GLY A 4 -10.92 -7.94 5.62
N GLU A 5 -10.79 -7.03 6.60
CA GLU A 5 -11.34 -5.67 6.51
C GLU A 5 -10.55 -4.81 5.53
N LEU A 6 -9.21 -4.96 5.54
CA LEU A 6 -8.32 -4.18 4.68
C LEU A 6 -8.50 -4.53 3.20
N ILE A 7 -8.83 -5.78 2.90
CA ILE A 7 -8.94 -6.28 1.52
C ILE A 7 -10.36 -6.32 0.97
N ALA A 8 -11.36 -5.90 1.76
CA ALA A 8 -12.77 -5.97 1.37
C ALA A 8 -13.08 -5.19 0.09
N ASP A 9 -12.43 -4.03 -0.11
CA ASP A 9 -12.65 -3.15 -1.27
C ASP A 9 -11.60 -3.31 -2.37
N LEU A 10 -10.69 -4.29 -2.25
CA LEU A 10 -9.69 -4.55 -3.27
C LEU A 10 -10.26 -5.42 -4.39
N GLU A 11 -9.88 -5.09 -5.62
CA GLU A 11 -10.04 -6.01 -6.74
C GLU A 11 -8.96 -7.09 -6.65
N ILE A 12 -9.38 -8.33 -6.39
CA ILE A 12 -8.49 -9.47 -6.14
C ILE A 12 -8.70 -10.53 -7.20
N GLU A 13 -7.62 -10.90 -7.90
CA GLU A 13 -7.63 -11.99 -8.87
C GLU A 13 -7.53 -13.35 -8.18
N ARG A 14 -6.70 -13.44 -7.12
CA ARG A 14 -6.43 -14.69 -6.43
C ARG A 14 -5.91 -14.45 -5.01
N ILE A 15 -6.34 -15.30 -4.07
CA ILE A 15 -5.75 -15.43 -2.74
C ILE A 15 -5.17 -16.83 -2.58
N LYS A 16 -3.98 -16.93 -1.98
CA LYS A 16 -3.39 -18.20 -1.54
C LYS A 16 -3.01 -18.10 -0.06
N GLY A 17 -3.52 -19.02 0.76
CA GLY A 17 -3.38 -19.01 2.21
C GLY A 17 -4.64 -18.50 2.91
N GLU A 18 -4.64 -18.53 4.24
CA GLU A 18 -5.79 -18.10 5.05
C GLU A 18 -5.72 -16.60 5.34
N ALA A 19 -6.71 -15.84 4.87
CA ALA A 19 -6.79 -14.39 5.07
C ALA A 19 -7.38 -13.98 6.45
N ASN A 20 -7.46 -14.92 7.39
CA ASN A 20 -7.99 -14.72 8.74
C ASN A 20 -6.83 -14.45 9.73
N LEU A 21 -6.19 -13.30 9.59
CA LEU A 21 -5.11 -12.88 10.49
C LEU A 21 -5.10 -11.38 10.74
N GLU A 22 -4.48 -11.02 11.87
CA GLU A 22 -4.15 -9.64 12.20
C GLU A 22 -2.83 -9.23 11.52
N VAL A 23 -2.82 -8.01 11.00
CA VAL A 23 -1.62 -7.35 10.48
C VAL A 23 -1.29 -6.09 11.30
N GLU A 24 0.01 -5.81 11.41
CA GLU A 24 0.57 -4.73 12.25
C GLU A 24 1.12 -3.55 11.43
N GLY A 25 1.20 -3.68 10.10
CA GLY A 25 1.66 -2.60 9.25
C GLY A 25 1.54 -2.87 7.76
N LEU A 26 1.81 -1.82 6.99
CA LEU A 26 1.80 -1.80 5.53
C LEU A 26 3.09 -1.16 5.03
N ALA A 27 3.79 -1.82 4.11
CA ALA A 27 4.98 -1.29 3.48
C ALA A 27 5.07 -1.69 1.99
N TYR A 28 5.58 -0.79 1.15
CA TYR A 28 5.99 -1.11 -0.23
C TYR A 28 7.51 -1.09 -0.41
N ASP A 29 8.25 -0.74 0.65
CA ASP A 29 9.71 -0.80 0.71
C ASP A 29 10.10 -1.95 1.64
N SER A 30 10.69 -3.01 1.10
CA SER A 30 11.11 -4.20 1.85
C SER A 30 12.05 -3.85 3.00
N ARG A 31 12.76 -2.71 2.93
CA ARG A 31 13.65 -2.26 3.99
C ARG A 31 12.90 -1.88 5.26
N LYS A 32 11.64 -1.46 5.14
CA LYS A 32 10.77 -0.97 6.22
C LYS A 32 9.81 -2.04 6.79
N VAL A 33 9.81 -3.23 6.21
CA VAL A 33 8.98 -4.36 6.68
C VAL A 33 9.41 -4.79 8.08
N LYS A 34 8.41 -5.11 8.91
CA LYS A 34 8.57 -5.71 10.25
C LYS A 34 7.66 -6.94 10.36
N SER A 35 7.67 -7.57 11.53
CA SER A 35 6.78 -8.69 11.85
C SER A 35 5.32 -8.35 11.57
N ASN A 36 4.58 -9.30 11.00
CA ASN A 36 3.14 -9.22 10.72
C ASN A 36 2.74 -8.07 9.78
N PHE A 37 3.64 -7.65 8.87
CA PHE A 37 3.32 -6.61 7.89
C PHE A 37 2.71 -7.19 6.61
N ILE A 38 1.94 -6.33 5.93
CA ILE A 38 1.62 -6.44 4.51
C ILE A 38 2.76 -5.80 3.72
N PHE A 39 3.32 -6.55 2.78
CA PHE A 39 4.24 -6.03 1.78
C PHE A 39 3.55 -5.92 0.42
N VAL A 40 3.55 -4.74 -0.19
CA VAL A 40 2.99 -4.50 -1.53
C VAL A 40 4.12 -4.39 -2.56
N ALA A 41 4.23 -5.40 -3.42
CA ALA A 41 5.22 -5.46 -4.49
C ALA A 41 4.77 -4.62 -5.70
N ILE A 42 5.29 -3.39 -5.79
CA ILE A 42 4.95 -2.46 -6.89
C ILE A 42 5.97 -2.58 -8.01
N SER A 43 5.51 -2.70 -9.26
CA SER A 43 6.37 -2.48 -10.43
C SER A 43 6.78 -1.00 -10.51
N GLY A 44 8.03 -0.70 -10.16
CA GLY A 44 8.61 0.63 -10.29
C GLY A 44 9.28 0.85 -11.64
N PHE A 45 9.61 2.11 -11.94
CA PHE A 45 10.31 2.49 -13.17
C PHE A 45 11.79 2.05 -13.17
N ARG A 46 12.46 2.10 -12.00
CA ARG A 46 13.88 1.72 -11.85
C ARG A 46 14.09 0.32 -11.31
N GLN A 47 13.19 -0.15 -10.45
CA GLN A 47 13.29 -1.45 -9.76
C GLN A 47 11.91 -2.06 -9.64
N ASP A 48 11.84 -3.38 -9.76
CA ASP A 48 10.61 -4.15 -9.61
C ASP A 48 10.49 -4.67 -8.16
N GLY A 49 9.44 -4.24 -7.44
CA GLY A 49 9.17 -4.63 -6.06
C GLY A 49 9.03 -6.14 -5.86
N HIS A 50 8.67 -6.90 -6.90
CA HIS A 50 8.52 -8.35 -6.82
C HIS A 50 9.85 -9.06 -6.53
N GLN A 51 10.98 -8.45 -6.93
CA GLN A 51 12.32 -8.97 -6.64
C GLN A 51 12.65 -8.96 -5.14
N PHE A 52 11.93 -8.18 -4.34
CA PHE A 52 12.18 -8.03 -2.90
C PHE A 52 11.20 -8.80 -2.01
N ILE A 53 10.34 -9.64 -2.59
CA ILE A 53 9.35 -10.42 -1.82
C ILE A 53 10.05 -11.38 -0.84
N ALA A 54 11.10 -12.07 -1.28
CA ALA A 54 11.87 -12.96 -0.39
C ALA A 54 12.43 -12.20 0.82
N GLN A 55 13.02 -11.02 0.59
CA GLN A 55 13.53 -10.16 1.65
C GLN A 55 12.42 -9.66 2.59
N ALA A 56 11.24 -9.33 2.06
CA ALA A 56 10.10 -8.91 2.87
C ALA A 56 9.62 -10.06 3.77
N ILE A 57 9.56 -11.29 3.25
CA ILE A 57 9.20 -12.48 4.01
C ILE A 57 10.22 -12.74 5.12
N GLU A 58 11.52 -12.68 4.82
CA GLU A 58 12.59 -12.83 5.82
C GLU A 58 12.47 -11.83 6.98
N LYS A 59 11.96 -10.63 6.70
CA LYS A 59 11.72 -9.58 7.70
C LYS A 59 10.42 -9.72 8.48
N GLY A 60 9.60 -10.72 8.14
CA GLY A 60 8.36 -11.02 8.85
C GLY A 60 7.10 -10.52 8.16
N ALA A 61 7.13 -10.19 6.86
CA ALA A 61 5.89 -10.01 6.11
C ALA A 61 5.07 -11.31 6.13
N ARG A 62 3.80 -11.20 6.56
CA ARG A 62 2.85 -12.32 6.58
C ARG A 62 1.88 -12.27 5.42
N VAL A 63 1.81 -11.14 4.71
CA VAL A 63 0.94 -10.93 3.57
C VAL A 63 1.74 -10.26 2.46
N ILE A 64 1.69 -10.81 1.26
CA ILE A 64 2.30 -10.24 0.05
C ILE A 64 1.19 -9.89 -0.93
N VAL A 65 1.13 -8.62 -1.33
CA VAL A 65 0.25 -8.14 -2.41
C VAL A 65 1.11 -7.95 -3.65
N MET A 66 0.73 -8.58 -4.75
CA MET A 66 1.50 -8.57 -6.00
C MET A 66 0.60 -8.53 -7.23
N GLU A 67 1.12 -8.01 -8.34
CA GLU A 67 0.41 -7.96 -9.62
C GLU A 67 0.98 -8.93 -10.66
N LYS A 68 2.17 -9.48 -10.41
CA LYS A 68 2.80 -10.50 -11.25
C LYS A 68 2.92 -11.81 -10.49
N ASP A 69 2.83 -12.91 -11.21
CA ASP A 69 3.18 -14.21 -10.65
C ASP A 69 4.68 -14.27 -10.33
N ILE A 70 5.02 -15.03 -9.30
CA ILE A 70 6.39 -15.23 -8.83
C ILE A 70 6.72 -16.72 -8.78
N SER A 71 7.98 -17.06 -9.05
CA SER A 71 8.46 -18.45 -9.07
C SER A 71 9.17 -18.87 -7.79
N ILE A 72 9.18 -18.04 -6.75
CA ILE A 72 9.84 -18.35 -5.48
C ILE A 72 8.95 -19.24 -4.59
N SER A 73 9.59 -20.06 -3.77
CA SER A 73 8.89 -20.82 -2.74
C SER A 73 8.39 -19.88 -1.65
N ILE A 74 7.10 -19.96 -1.33
CA ILE A 74 6.46 -19.12 -0.32
C ILE A 74 6.14 -20.00 0.89
N PRO A 75 6.58 -19.62 2.11
CA PRO A 75 6.23 -20.32 3.33
C PRO A 75 4.71 -20.44 3.52
N GLN A 76 4.25 -21.55 4.10
CA GLN A 76 2.80 -21.80 4.29
C GLN A 76 2.11 -20.76 5.17
N ASN A 77 2.85 -20.08 6.03
CA ASN A 77 2.35 -19.06 6.93
C ASN A 77 2.21 -17.67 6.28
N VAL A 78 2.58 -17.52 4.99
CA VAL A 78 2.48 -16.27 4.24
C VAL A 78 1.30 -16.32 3.27
N VAL A 79 0.44 -15.31 3.35
CA VAL A 79 -0.69 -15.13 2.44
C VAL A 79 -0.22 -14.38 1.20
N LEU A 80 -0.60 -14.86 0.02
CA LEU A 80 -0.39 -14.16 -1.24
C LEU A 80 -1.72 -13.64 -1.75
N ILE A 81 -1.74 -12.37 -2.16
CA ILE A 81 -2.89 -11.72 -2.77
C ILE A 81 -2.43 -11.19 -4.13
N LYS A 82 -2.99 -11.76 -5.20
CA LYS A 82 -2.79 -11.29 -6.55
C LYS A 82 -3.87 -10.27 -6.91
N VAL A 83 -3.44 -9.11 -7.38
CA VAL A 83 -4.29 -7.98 -7.77
C VAL A 83 -3.94 -7.54 -9.19
N PRO A 84 -4.85 -6.91 -9.95
CA PRO A 84 -4.53 -6.42 -11.29
C PRO A 84 -3.56 -5.23 -11.25
N SER A 85 -3.54 -4.46 -10.15
CA SER A 85 -2.60 -3.37 -9.96
C SER A 85 -2.16 -3.22 -8.51
N SER A 86 -0.89 -3.50 -8.24
CA SER A 86 -0.26 -3.30 -6.92
C SER A 86 -0.27 -1.83 -6.49
N ARG A 87 -0.20 -0.90 -7.45
CA ARG A 87 -0.19 0.53 -7.16
C ARG A 87 -1.57 1.01 -6.69
N LEU A 88 -2.64 0.55 -7.33
CA LEU A 88 -4.01 0.86 -6.89
C LEU A 88 -4.29 0.19 -5.53
N ALA A 89 -3.91 -1.08 -5.39
CA ALA A 89 -4.02 -1.82 -4.14
C ALA A 89 -3.31 -1.10 -2.98
N LEU A 90 -2.08 -0.61 -3.18
CA LEU A 90 -1.38 0.17 -2.15
C LEU A 90 -2.18 1.41 -1.74
N ALA A 91 -2.76 2.14 -2.69
CA ALA A 91 -3.53 3.35 -2.41
C ALA A 91 -4.78 3.03 -1.57
N GLN A 92 -5.53 1.99 -1.96
CA GLN A 92 -6.73 1.55 -1.24
C GLN A 92 -6.39 1.02 0.16
N LEU A 93 -5.39 0.15 0.26
CA LEU A 93 -4.89 -0.38 1.53
C LEU A 93 -4.42 0.73 2.47
N SER A 94 -3.67 1.71 1.94
CA SER A 94 -3.20 2.84 2.75
C SER A 94 -4.36 3.69 3.25
N ASN A 95 -5.35 3.95 2.39
CA ASN A 95 -6.53 4.72 2.76
C ASN A 95 -7.33 4.02 3.86
N CYS A 96 -7.54 2.71 3.76
CA CYS A 96 -8.22 1.91 4.78
C CYS A 96 -7.41 1.81 6.08
N TRP A 97 -6.10 1.52 5.98
CA TRP A 97 -5.19 1.40 7.13
C TRP A 97 -5.14 2.67 7.97
N TYR A 98 -5.14 3.84 7.33
CA TYR A 98 -5.17 5.15 8.01
C TYR A 98 -6.58 5.69 8.24
N ARG A 99 -7.62 4.86 8.13
CA ARG A 99 -9.02 5.20 8.42
C ARG A 99 -9.59 6.35 7.60
N PHE A 100 -9.33 6.37 6.30
CA PHE A 100 -9.88 7.32 5.34
C PHE A 100 -9.65 8.80 5.73
N PRO A 101 -8.38 9.24 5.92
CA PRO A 101 -8.08 10.57 6.47
C PRO A 101 -8.61 11.72 5.60
N SER A 102 -8.79 11.49 4.29
CA SER A 102 -9.39 12.45 3.37
C SER A 102 -10.86 12.78 3.68
N ARG A 103 -11.55 11.98 4.50
CA ARG A 103 -12.92 12.25 4.98
C ARG A 103 -12.95 13.21 6.16
N GLU A 104 -11.84 13.33 6.89
CA GLU A 104 -11.72 14.16 8.10
C GLU A 104 -11.03 15.50 7.83
N ILE A 105 -10.31 15.62 6.72
CA ILE A 105 -9.51 16.79 6.37
C ILE A 105 -10.03 17.42 5.08
N LYS A 106 -10.21 18.76 5.08
CA LYS A 106 -10.50 19.50 3.86
C LYS A 106 -9.27 19.53 2.95
N MET A 107 -9.24 18.63 1.97
CA MET A 107 -8.14 18.50 1.00
C MET A 107 -8.35 19.43 -0.20
N ILE A 108 -7.33 20.24 -0.53
CA ILE A 108 -7.32 21.11 -1.73
C ILE A 108 -6.21 20.62 -2.66
N GLY A 109 -6.57 20.16 -3.86
CA GLY A 109 -5.63 19.73 -4.90
C GLY A 109 -5.33 20.84 -5.89
N ILE A 110 -4.04 21.14 -6.11
CA ILE A 110 -3.59 22.12 -7.11
C ILE A 110 -2.71 21.40 -8.14
N THR A 111 -3.10 21.46 -9.41
CA THR A 111 -2.39 20.87 -10.54
C THR A 111 -2.11 21.90 -11.64
N GLY A 112 -1.21 21.59 -12.57
CA GLY A 112 -0.81 22.49 -13.68
C GLY A 112 0.69 22.46 -13.93
N THR A 113 1.14 22.88 -15.11
CA THR A 113 2.58 22.87 -15.48
C THR A 113 3.38 23.84 -14.60
N ASN A 114 2.85 25.06 -14.40
CA ASN A 114 3.48 26.13 -13.62
C ASN A 114 2.54 26.64 -12.52
N GLY A 115 3.08 27.36 -11.53
CA GLY A 115 2.30 28.06 -10.51
C GLY A 115 1.76 27.22 -9.35
N LYS A 116 1.84 25.87 -9.39
CA LYS A 116 1.35 24.97 -8.33
C LYS A 116 1.84 25.39 -6.94
N THR A 117 3.15 25.53 -6.77
CA THR A 117 3.76 25.91 -5.49
C THR A 117 3.32 27.31 -5.05
N THR A 118 3.36 28.30 -5.93
CA THR A 118 2.93 29.65 -5.57
C THR A 118 1.47 29.66 -5.10
N THR A 119 0.59 28.97 -5.82
CA THR A 119 -0.82 28.87 -5.46
C THR A 119 -1.03 28.12 -4.14
N THR A 120 -0.27 27.06 -3.84
CA THR A 120 -0.39 26.36 -2.53
C THR A 120 -0.05 27.30 -1.37
N TYR A 121 0.98 28.13 -1.51
CA TYR A 121 1.37 29.11 -0.47
C TYR A 121 0.34 30.23 -0.31
N LEU A 122 -0.24 30.72 -1.40
CA LEU A 122 -1.29 31.74 -1.34
C LEU A 122 -2.55 31.22 -0.62
N VAL A 123 -3.00 30.02 -0.99
CA VAL A 123 -4.15 29.36 -0.34
C VAL A 123 -3.87 29.12 1.14
N GLU A 124 -2.67 28.62 1.50
CA GLU A 124 -2.26 28.44 2.90
C GLU A 124 -2.32 29.77 3.68
N SER A 125 -1.78 30.85 3.11
CA SER A 125 -1.76 32.17 3.74
C SER A 125 -3.17 32.71 4.00
N ILE A 126 -4.09 32.52 3.07
CA ILE A 126 -5.50 32.90 3.22
C ILE A 126 -6.15 32.10 4.34
N LEU A 127 -5.99 30.77 4.33
CA LEU A 127 -6.60 29.89 5.34
C LEU A 127 -6.05 30.11 6.76
N LYS A 128 -4.79 30.53 6.90
CA LYS A 128 -4.19 30.86 8.21
C LYS A 128 -4.69 32.18 8.80
N ARG A 129 -5.29 33.06 7.98
CA ARG A 129 -5.77 34.39 8.39
C ARG A 129 -7.30 34.48 8.50
N ALA A 130 -8.02 33.46 8.04
CA ALA A 130 -9.47 33.33 8.14
C ALA A 130 -9.85 32.74 9.51
#